data_AF-R7SLE6-F1
#
_entry.id   AF-R7SLE6-F1
#
_cell.length_a   1.000
_cell.length_b   1.000
_cell.length_c   1.000
_cell.angle_alpha   90.00
_cell.angle_beta   90.00
_cell.angle_gamma   90.00
#
_symmetry.space_group_name_H-M   'P 1'
#
loop_
_entity.id
_entity.type
_entity.pdbx_description
1 polymer ?
#
loop_
_entity_poly.entity_id
_entity_poly.type
_entity_poly.pdbx_seq_one_letter_code
_entity_poly.pdbx_strand_id
1 'polypeptide(L)' 'MLSLPIELQIRVLLNLDDNDTLACRQVCKDFLKMIEDASVQYKVELACAGMVDGGRYGPPPTDRSRLLKVYQDSESQQRC' A
#
# COMPACT_ATOMS: atom_id res chain seq x y z
N MET A 1 -8.68 1.48 21.29
CA MET A 1 -8.24 1.86 19.93
C MET A 1 -8.62 3.28 19.58
N LEU A 2 -9.88 3.69 19.78
CA LEU A 2 -10.39 5.03 19.43
C LEU A 2 -9.77 6.20 20.24
N SER A 3 -9.04 5.90 21.32
CA SER A 3 -8.30 6.90 22.12
C SER A 3 -6.91 7.23 21.55
N LEU A 4 -6.47 6.54 20.49
CA LEU A 4 -5.20 6.82 19.82
C LEU A 4 -5.36 7.96 18.81
N PRO A 5 -4.29 8.69 18.45
CA PRO A 5 -4.29 9.55 17.28
C PRO A 5 -4.73 8.81 16.01
N ILE A 6 -5.45 9.50 15.13
CA ILE A 6 -6.05 8.92 13.93
C ILE A 6 -4.99 8.27 13.01
N GLU A 7 -3.79 8.84 12.96
CA GLU A 7 -2.66 8.32 12.18
C GLU A 7 -2.23 6.94 12.67
N LEU A 8 -2.27 6.72 13.99
CA LEU A 8 -1.95 5.41 14.56
C LEU A 8 -3.07 4.41 14.33
N GLN A 9 -4.33 4.86 14.38
CA GLN A 9 -5.48 4.02 14.08
C GLN A 9 -5.45 3.51 12.63
N ILE A 10 -5.16 4.41 11.68
CA ILE A 10 -4.99 4.06 10.25
C ILE A 10 -3.82 3.10 10.08
N ARG A 11 -2.67 3.33 10.73
CA ARG A 11 -1.54 2.39 10.67
C ARG A 11 -1.90 0.99 11.18
N VAL A 12 -2.72 0.89 12.23
CA VAL A 12 -3.20 -0.41 12.71
C VAL A 12 -4.03 -1.10 11.62
N LEU A 13 -5.00 -0.40 11.03
CA LEU A 13 -5.83 -0.92 9.94
C LEU A 13 -5.01 -1.36 8.72
N LEU A 14 -3.97 -0.61 8.35
CA LEU A 14 -3.07 -0.97 7.25
C LEU A 14 -2.25 -2.23 7.51
N ASN A 15 -2.08 -2.67 8.77
CA ASN A 15 -1.36 -3.89 9.12
C ASN A 15 -2.26 -5.13 9.31
N LEU A 16 -3.58 -4.97 9.32
CA LEU A 16 -4.52 -6.09 9.35
C LEU A 16 -4.49 -6.87 8.04
N ASP A 17 -5.00 -8.09 8.01
CA ASP A 17 -5.29 -8.73 6.73
C ASP A 17 -6.56 -8.13 6.09
N ASP A 18 -6.85 -8.51 4.85
CA ASP A 18 -7.95 -7.92 4.09
C ASP A 18 -9.32 -8.28 4.71
N ASN A 19 -9.45 -9.48 5.28
CA ASN A 19 -10.68 -9.93 5.92
C ASN A 19 -10.96 -9.16 7.21
N ASP A 20 -9.93 -8.98 8.04
CA ASP A 20 -9.99 -8.22 9.28
C ASP A 20 -10.27 -6.73 9.02
N THR A 21 -9.69 -6.18 7.95
CA THR A 21 -9.93 -4.80 7.51
C THR A 21 -11.40 -4.63 7.12
N LEU A 22 -11.98 -5.57 6.36
CA LEU A 22 -13.39 -5.54 5.98
C LEU A 22 -14.33 -5.77 7.17
N ALA A 23 -13.95 -6.63 8.13
CA ALA A 23 -14.72 -6.86 9.34
C ALA A 23 -14.84 -5.58 10.18
N CYS A 24 -13.78 -4.76 10.25
CA CYS A 24 -13.79 -3.47 10.94
C CYS A 24 -14.91 -2.54 10.47
N ARG A 25 -15.35 -2.65 9.20
CA ARG A 25 -16.46 -1.86 8.64
C ARG A 25 -17.76 -2.01 9.40
N GLN A 26 -17.97 -3.18 10.00
CA GLN A 26 -19.21 -3.54 10.69
C GLN A 26 -19.14 -3.30 12.20
N VAL A 27 -17.99 -2.88 12.74
CA VAL A 27 -17.79 -2.70 14.18
C VAL A 27 -18.44 -1.42 14.70
N CYS A 28 -18.09 -0.26 14.10
CA CYS A 28 -18.72 1.01 14.45
C CYS A 28 -18.54 2.07 13.34
N LYS A 29 -19.23 3.21 13.48
CA LYS A 29 -19.18 4.32 12.52
C LYS A 29 -17.79 4.95 12.39
N ASP A 30 -16.98 4.93 13.44
CA ASP A 30 -15.62 5.50 13.38
C ASP A 30 -14.69 4.58 12.59
N PHE A 31 -14.79 3.25 12.76
CA PHE A 31 -14.08 2.31 11.89
C PHE A 31 -14.53 2.40 10.44
N LEU A 32 -15.82 2.57 10.19
CA LEU A 32 -16.33 2.80 8.83
C LEU A 32 -15.67 4.04 8.20
N LYS A 33 -15.59 5.16 8.92
CA LYS A 33 -14.90 6.38 8.44
C LYS A 33 -13.41 6.15 8.21
N MET A 34 -12.75 5.36 9.04
CA MET A 34 -11.32 5.05 8.84
C MET A 34 -11.08 4.15 7.63
N ILE A 35 -12.02 3.27 7.29
CA ILE A 35 -11.95 2.46 6.07
C ILE A 35 -12.17 3.31 4.82
N GLU A 36 -12.87 4.44 4.94
CA GLU A 36 -13.01 5.43 3.88
C GLU A 36 -11.76 6.31 3.70
N ASP A 37 -10.74 6.17 4.56
CA ASP A 37 -9.44 6.82 4.34
C ASP A 37 -8.79 6.29 3.05
N ALA A 38 -8.23 7.20 2.26
CA ALA A 38 -7.66 6.89 0.95
C ALA A 38 -6.58 5.80 1.01
N SER A 39 -5.77 5.76 2.08
CA SER A 39 -4.73 4.73 2.22
C SER A 39 -5.30 3.35 2.48
N VAL A 40 -6.38 3.26 3.26
CA VAL A 40 -7.07 2.00 3.55
C VAL A 40 -7.88 1.53 2.34
N GLN A 41 -8.57 2.44 1.66
CA GLN A 41 -9.26 2.14 0.40
C GLN A 41 -8.30 1.62 -0.66
N TYR A 42 -7.17 2.28 -0.86
CA TYR A 42 -6.15 1.85 -1.82
C TYR A 42 -5.66 0.42 -1.55
N LYS A 43 -5.40 0.09 -0.28
CA LYS A 43 -5.03 -1.28 0.11
C LYS A 43 -6.15 -2.28 -0.22
N VAL A 44 -7.40 -1.96 0.08
CA VAL A 44 -8.56 -2.83 -0.22
C VAL A 44 -8.74 -3.03 -1.73
N GLU A 45 -8.57 -1.96 -2.52
CA GLU A 45 -8.65 -2.02 -3.98
C GLU A 45 -7.56 -2.91 -4.57
N LEU A 46 -6.33 -2.79 -4.08
CA LEU A 46 -5.23 -3.67 -4.47
C LEU A 46 -5.53 -5.14 -4.15
N ALA A 47 -6.00 -5.42 -2.93
CA ALA A 47 -6.39 -6.76 -2.54
C ALA A 47 -7.50 -7.33 -3.45
N CYS A 48 -8.51 -6.52 -3.79
CA CYS A 48 -9.58 -6.91 -4.72
C CYS A 48 -9.05 -7.21 -6.13
N ALA A 49 -8.01 -6.48 -6.57
CA ALA A 49 -7.33 -6.71 -7.84
C ALA A 49 -6.33 -7.89 -7.80
N GLY A 50 -6.15 -8.55 -6.65
CA GLY A 50 -5.12 -9.57 -6.46
C GLY A 50 -3.70 -9.01 -6.54
N MET A 51 -3.55 -7.70 -6.29
CA MET A 51 -2.30 -6.95 -6.33
C MET A 51 -1.81 -6.64 -4.93
N VAL A 52 -0.50 -6.47 -4.76
CA VAL A 52 0.12 -6.06 -3.50
C VAL A 52 1.02 -4.88 -3.78
N ASP A 53 0.80 -3.77 -3.07
CA ASP A 53 1.70 -2.62 -3.17
C ASP A 53 3.08 -3.00 -2.60
N GLY A 54 4.12 -2.75 -3.38
CA GLY A 54 5.50 -2.97 -2.99
C GLY A 54 5.74 -4.35 -2.34
N GLY A 55 5.44 -5.43 -3.07
CA GLY A 55 5.64 -6.81 -2.60
C GLY A 55 6.92 -6.98 -1.77
N ARG A 56 6.85 -7.76 -0.68
CA ARG A 56 7.90 -7.89 0.37
C ARG A 56 9.32 -8.08 -0.15
N TYR A 57 9.44 -8.56 -1.38
CA TYR A 57 10.66 -8.59 -2.14
C TYR A 57 10.37 -7.84 -3.44
N GLY A 58 10.84 -6.60 -3.55
CA GLY A 58 11.04 -5.99 -4.86
C GLY A 58 11.94 -6.91 -5.71
N PRO A 59 12.20 -6.57 -6.99
CA PRO A 59 13.08 -7.38 -7.82
C PRO A 59 14.40 -7.63 -7.05
N PRO A 60 15.01 -8.83 -7.19
CA PRO A 60 16.33 -9.10 -6.66
C PRO A 60 17.27 -7.91 -6.87
N PRO A 61 18.22 -7.63 -5.96
CA PRO A 61 19.15 -6.51 -6.13
C PRO A 61 19.79 -6.45 -7.53
N THR A 62 20.02 -7.61 -8.14
CA THR A 62 20.50 -7.76 -9.53
C THR A 62 19.53 -7.19 -10.57
N ASP A 63 18.24 -7.50 -10.43
CA ASP A 63 17.20 -7.03 -11.35
C ASP A 63 16.94 -5.53 -11.17
N ARG A 64 17.00 -5.04 -9.93
CA ARG A 64 16.97 -3.59 -9.65
C ARG A 64 18.15 -2.86 -10.28
N SER A 65 19.36 -3.41 -10.18
CA SER A 65 20.56 -2.83 -10.80
C SER A 65 20.48 -2.83 -12.32
N ARG A 66 19.98 -3.93 -12.92
CA ARG A 66 19.76 -4.03 -14.37
C ARG A 66 18.74 -2.99 -14.86
N LEU A 67 17.60 -2.89 -14.19
CA LEU A 67 16.55 -1.92 -14.52
C LEU A 67 17.06 -0.48 -14.41
N LEU A 68 17.87 -0.18 -13.40
CA LEU A 68 18.46 1.14 -13.22
C LEU A 68 19.39 1.53 -14.38
N LYS A 69 20.23 0.60 -14.86
CA LYS A 69 21.12 0.85 -16.01
C LYS A 69 20.32 1.14 -17.29
N VAL A 70 19.29 0.33 -17.56
CA VAL A 70 18.41 0.55 -18.72
C VAL A 70 17.79 1.95 -18.69
N TYR A 71 17.33 2.39 -17.52
CA TYR A 71 16.73 3.72 -17.35
C TYR A 71 17.74 4.86 -17.55
N GLN A 72 18.96 4.69 -17.04
CA GLN A 72 20.05 5.67 -17.21
C GLN A 72 20.51 5.77 -18.67
N ASP A 73 20.56 4.64 -19.38
CA ASP A 73 20.90 4.60 -20.81
C ASP A 73 19.82 5.30 -21.65
N SER A 74 18.53 5.08 -21.36
CA SER A 74 17.44 5.77 -22.04
C SER A 74 17.43 7.28 -21.80
N GLU A 75 17.69 7.71 -20.56
CA GLU A 75 17.79 9.13 -20.21
C GLU A 75 19.00 9.82 -20.86
N SER A 76 20.09 9.09 -21.08
CA SER A 76 21.30 9.60 -21.73
C SER A 76 21.08 9.84 -23.22
N GLN A 77 20.27 9.00 -23.88
CA GLN A 77 19.93 9.14 -25.30
C GLN A 77 18.94 10.26 -25.60
N GLN A 78 18.15 10.70 -24.61
CA GLN A 78 17.23 11.84 -24.75
C GLN A 78 17.87 13.20 -24.46
N ARG A 79 19.08 13.23 -23.89
CA ARG A 79 19.83 14.47 -23.60
C ARG A 79 20.93 14.80 -24.64
N CYS A 80 21.11 13.95 -25.65
CA CYS A 80 22.02 14.19 -26.76
C CYS A 80 21.30 14.75 -27.99
#